data_AF-A0A9X2F1X3-F1
#
_entry.id   AF-A0A9X2F1X3-F1
#
_cell.length_a   1.000
_cell.length_b   1.000
_cell.length_c   1.000
_cell.angle_alpha   90.00
_cell.angle_beta   90.00
_cell.angle_gamma   90.00
#
_symmetry.space_group_name_H-M   'P 1'
#
loop_
_entity.id
_entity.type
_entity.pdbx_description
1 polymer ?
#
loop_
_entity_poly.entity_id
_entity_poly.type
_entity_poly.pdbx_seq_one_letter_code
_entity_poly.pdbx_strand_id
1 'polypeptide(L)'
;MRKFTKLLTLISLTFISLNAFSQANTSSPYSAYGVGALVPQTFAQGKGMGNIAAGLRTPDNINISNPASYSSLVMTNIDLGLHGGVDQLRTSALKENNYNFSLDHFAIGFPMSRKMGGSLGIIPFSTSGYNVGRDTTFKKVDTVAGKNSLFGEGGYSQVYFGTAYQLAKNFSVGVNIGYLFGNIKRTTSTILNDPYSYNSRTTLSTSASGFLVKYGLQYSIIPSAEKRWTIGYFGSVKTKVNTKQSYVFDRYLVSTSTGDITPVDTIAYSNDVEGNFVLPTSHTLGFTFNKANKLIAGFDIDYQKWTQYTENGQSRNFKDMYGVRLGAQYTPDIYSVSSYMKRIEYRAGFNYYKSYLNLRGHDINEMDLTLGVGLPMSSQFFGGLLYTGSKLNLGVQFGTRGTTSNGLVKERYANLYLGFTLNDRWFIKRKFD
;
A
#
# COMPACT_ATOMS: atom_id res chain seq x y z
N MET A 1 5.59 13.75 30.01
CA MET A 1 5.24 12.31 30.12
C MET A 1 3.77 12.06 30.45
N ARG A 2 3.22 12.46 31.61
CA ARG A 2 1.82 12.16 32.02
C ARG A 2 0.70 12.49 31.01
N LYS A 3 0.82 13.58 30.24
CA LYS A 3 -0.19 13.95 29.21
C LYS A 3 -0.06 13.13 27.91
N PHE A 4 1.14 12.67 27.58
CA PHE A 4 1.41 11.78 26.45
C PHE A 4 0.88 10.37 26.73
N THR A 5 1.07 9.88 27.96
CA THR A 5 0.45 8.64 28.40
C THR A 5 -1.07 8.75 28.27
N LYS A 6 -1.70 9.82 28.76
CA LYS A 6 -3.16 10.02 28.63
C LYS A 6 -3.66 10.06 27.18
N LEU A 7 -2.93 10.69 26.25
CA LEU A 7 -3.31 10.71 24.83
C LEU A 7 -3.17 9.32 24.20
N LEU A 8 -2.08 8.59 24.47
CA LEU A 8 -1.91 7.21 24.02
C LEU A 8 -2.94 6.27 24.65
N THR A 9 -3.28 6.45 25.93
CA THR A 9 -4.31 5.66 26.61
C THR A 9 -5.69 5.97 26.03
N LEU A 10 -6.00 7.23 25.72
CA LEU A 10 -7.27 7.61 25.10
C LEU A 10 -7.38 7.06 23.67
N ILE A 11 -6.32 7.18 22.85
CA ILE A 11 -6.26 6.57 21.52
C ILE A 11 -6.43 5.04 21.65
N SER A 12 -5.69 4.40 22.55
CA SER A 12 -5.79 2.96 22.80
C SER A 12 -7.19 2.53 23.27
N LEU A 13 -7.85 3.29 24.15
CA LEU A 13 -9.21 3.01 24.63
C LEU A 13 -10.26 3.19 23.53
N THR A 14 -10.05 4.14 22.61
CA THR A 14 -10.95 4.36 21.48
C THR A 14 -10.79 3.28 20.40
N PHE A 15 -9.60 2.68 20.27
CA PHE A 15 -9.37 1.55 19.36
C PHE A 15 -9.90 0.21 19.90
N ILE A 16 -10.03 0.04 21.22
CA ILE A 16 -10.54 -1.19 21.85
C ILE A 16 -12.08 -1.28 21.77
N SER A 17 -12.80 -0.16 21.64
CA SER A 17 -14.28 -0.13 21.62
C SER A 17 -14.91 -0.29 20.23
N LEU A 18 -14.12 -0.40 19.17
CA LEU A 18 -14.63 -0.73 17.84
C LEU A 18 -14.76 -2.25 17.74
N ASN A 19 -16.01 -2.74 17.82
CA ASN A 19 -16.35 -4.12 17.48
C ASN A 19 -15.62 -4.53 16.19
N ALA A 20 -14.79 -5.56 16.28
CA ALA A 20 -14.02 -6.11 15.17
C ALA A 20 -14.96 -6.84 14.19
N PHE A 21 -15.69 -6.06 13.40
CA PHE A 21 -16.22 -6.57 12.13
C PHE A 21 -15.02 -6.96 11.28
N SER A 22 -15.04 -8.14 10.66
CA SER A 22 -14.04 -8.50 9.64
C SER A 22 -14.07 -7.44 8.55
N GLN A 23 -13.13 -6.50 8.58
CA GLN A 23 -13.03 -5.43 7.60
C GLN A 23 -12.03 -5.89 6.54
N ALA A 24 -12.52 -6.08 5.32
CA ALA A 24 -11.63 -6.26 4.18
C ALA A 24 -10.78 -5.00 4.01
N ASN A 25 -9.45 -5.16 3.91
CA ASN A 25 -8.51 -4.05 3.76
C ASN A 25 -8.65 -3.29 2.41
N THR A 26 -9.52 -3.78 1.53
CA THR A 26 -9.92 -3.17 0.26
C THR A 26 -11.30 -3.70 -0.12
N SER A 27 -11.99 -3.06 -1.05
CA SER A 27 -13.26 -3.56 -1.59
C SER A 27 -13.27 -3.68 -3.13
N SER A 28 -12.09 -3.59 -3.75
CA SER A 28 -11.92 -3.62 -5.20
C SER A 28 -12.13 -5.03 -5.78
N PRO A 29 -13.12 -5.26 -6.67
CA PRO A 29 -13.24 -6.52 -7.42
C PRO A 29 -11.98 -6.91 -8.21
N TYR A 30 -11.16 -5.94 -8.61
CA TYR A 30 -9.90 -6.20 -9.30
C TYR A 30 -8.84 -6.84 -8.40
N SER A 31 -9.00 -6.80 -7.08
CA SER A 31 -8.14 -7.52 -6.13
C SER A 31 -8.32 -9.04 -6.14
N ALA A 32 -9.29 -9.57 -6.91
CA ALA A 32 -9.46 -11.02 -7.06
C ALA A 32 -8.31 -11.70 -7.81
N TYR A 33 -7.57 -10.95 -8.63
CA TYR A 33 -6.57 -11.48 -9.56
C TYR A 33 -5.15 -11.48 -8.97
N GLY A 34 -4.35 -12.47 -9.35
CA GLY A 34 -2.94 -12.59 -8.97
C GLY A 34 -2.73 -12.60 -7.46
N VAL A 35 -1.83 -11.74 -6.99
CA VAL A 35 -1.51 -11.54 -5.56
C VAL A 35 -2.41 -10.52 -4.86
N GLY A 36 -3.46 -10.04 -5.53
CA GLY A 36 -4.32 -8.97 -5.04
C GLY A 36 -3.97 -7.59 -5.59
N ALA A 37 -4.64 -6.56 -5.07
CA ALA A 37 -4.34 -5.17 -5.41
C ALA A 37 -3.02 -4.77 -4.76
N LEU A 38 -2.07 -4.27 -5.56
CA LEU A 38 -0.77 -3.83 -5.05
C LEU A 38 -0.92 -2.55 -4.23
N VAL A 39 -0.22 -2.49 -3.09
CA VAL A 39 -0.18 -1.29 -2.25
C VAL A 39 1.07 -0.47 -2.61
N PRO A 40 0.93 0.81 -2.98
CA PRO A 40 2.08 1.69 -3.19
C PRO A 40 2.95 1.80 -1.92
N GLN A 41 4.25 1.55 -2.05
CA GLN A 41 5.20 1.54 -0.93
C GLN A 41 5.81 2.91 -0.69
N THR A 42 4.96 3.89 -0.46
CA THR A 42 5.31 5.29 -0.22
C THR A 42 4.74 5.72 1.11
N PHE A 43 5.47 6.54 1.85
CA PHE A 43 4.96 7.12 3.10
C PHE A 43 4.29 8.47 2.82
N ALA A 44 3.81 9.13 3.86
CA ALA A 44 2.90 10.25 3.74
C ALA A 44 3.42 11.41 2.86
N GLN A 45 4.74 11.64 2.81
CA GLN A 45 5.34 12.61 1.88
C GLN A 45 5.13 12.19 0.42
N GLY A 46 5.55 10.97 0.06
CA GLY A 46 5.36 10.44 -1.28
C GLY A 46 3.87 10.37 -1.65
N LYS A 47 3.02 9.83 -0.77
CA LYS A 47 1.57 9.72 -1.01
C LYS A 47 0.92 11.07 -1.32
N GLY A 48 1.27 12.14 -0.57
CA GLY A 48 0.76 13.48 -0.85
C GLY A 48 1.27 14.10 -2.16
N MET A 49 2.38 13.59 -2.69
CA MET A 49 3.03 14.04 -3.93
C MET A 49 2.81 13.05 -5.08
N GLY A 50 1.63 12.44 -5.20
CA GLY A 50 1.34 11.54 -6.32
C GLY A 50 2.26 10.33 -6.32
N ASN A 51 2.57 9.81 -5.13
CA ASN A 51 3.46 8.69 -4.92
C ASN A 51 4.87 8.81 -5.51
N ILE A 52 5.36 9.98 -5.95
CA ILE A 52 6.75 10.05 -6.47
C ILE A 52 7.76 9.64 -5.39
N ALA A 53 8.80 8.92 -5.80
CA ALA A 53 9.76 8.35 -4.87
C ALA A 53 11.17 8.21 -5.43
N ALA A 54 11.37 8.11 -6.75
CA ALA A 54 12.70 7.77 -7.27
C ALA A 54 13.75 8.82 -6.88
N GLY A 55 13.47 10.10 -7.18
CA GLY A 55 14.36 11.22 -6.84
C GLY A 55 14.13 11.84 -5.45
N LEU A 56 13.16 11.35 -4.68
CA LEU A 56 12.80 11.93 -3.38
C LEU A 56 13.89 11.61 -2.34
N ARG A 57 14.60 12.65 -1.89
CA ARG A 57 15.75 12.56 -0.98
C ARG A 57 15.67 13.64 0.10
N THR A 58 15.02 13.32 1.21
CA THR A 58 14.81 14.21 2.36
C THR A 58 15.42 13.61 3.63
N PRO A 59 16.01 14.42 4.53
CA PRO A 59 16.71 13.93 5.72
C PRO A 59 15.79 13.51 6.87
N ASP A 60 14.52 13.92 6.80
CA ASP A 60 13.50 13.87 7.85
C ASP A 60 12.32 12.94 7.53
N ASN A 61 12.36 12.25 6.38
CA ASN A 61 11.34 11.29 5.97
C ASN A 61 11.99 10.02 5.43
N ILE A 62 11.42 8.87 5.74
CA ILE A 62 11.83 7.60 5.15
C ILE A 62 11.22 7.49 3.76
N ASN A 63 12.05 7.17 2.76
CA ASN A 63 11.58 6.77 1.44
C ASN A 63 11.98 5.32 1.16
N ILE A 64 11.04 4.41 1.47
CA ILE A 64 11.23 2.96 1.34
C ILE A 64 11.26 2.47 -0.11
N SER A 65 10.55 3.17 -1.01
CA SER A 65 10.53 2.81 -2.43
C SER A 65 11.93 2.86 -3.04
N ASN A 66 12.72 3.90 -2.74
CA ASN A 66 14.12 4.00 -3.15
C ASN A 66 15.06 3.95 -1.93
N PRO A 67 15.62 2.77 -1.57
CA PRO A 67 16.46 2.64 -0.39
C PRO A 67 17.73 3.50 -0.42
N ALA A 68 18.23 3.93 -1.59
CA ALA A 68 19.40 4.84 -1.65
C ALA A 68 19.18 6.17 -0.90
N SER A 69 17.92 6.54 -0.69
CA SER A 69 17.53 7.72 0.08
C SER A 69 17.96 7.63 1.55
N TYR A 70 18.11 6.44 2.15
CA TYR A 70 18.44 6.31 3.57
C TYR A 70 19.79 6.93 3.95
N SER A 71 20.72 7.01 2.99
CA SER A 71 22.01 7.68 3.19
C SER A 71 21.89 9.19 3.45
N SER A 72 20.71 9.81 3.25
CA SER A 72 20.46 11.21 3.65
C SER A 72 19.82 11.38 5.01
N LEU A 73 19.43 10.30 5.70
CA LEU A 73 18.83 10.41 7.04
C LEU A 73 19.84 11.02 8.01
N VAL A 74 19.38 11.99 8.81
CA VAL A 74 20.22 12.71 9.80
C VAL A 74 19.77 12.40 11.23
N MET A 75 18.51 12.00 11.42
CA MET A 75 17.93 11.66 12.72
C MET A 75 17.22 10.31 12.62
N THR A 76 16.98 9.70 13.77
CA THR A 76 16.10 8.53 13.83
C THR A 76 14.68 9.00 13.56
N ASN A 77 14.07 8.39 12.56
CA ASN A 77 12.73 8.65 12.09
C ASN A 77 11.83 7.47 12.48
N ILE A 78 10.70 7.73 13.11
CA ILE A 78 9.64 6.74 13.32
C ILE A 78 8.46 7.21 12.49
N ASP A 79 7.97 6.38 11.58
CA ASP A 79 6.80 6.65 10.75
C ASP A 79 5.71 5.62 11.00
N LEU A 80 4.49 6.10 11.26
CA LEU A 80 3.29 5.30 11.44
C LEU A 80 2.20 5.86 10.53
N GLY A 81 1.70 5.01 9.63
CA GLY A 81 0.62 5.36 8.71
C GLY A 81 -0.67 4.60 9.00
N LEU A 82 -1.80 5.30 8.92
CA LEU A 82 -3.15 4.75 8.90
C LEU A 82 -3.84 5.12 7.58
N HIS A 83 -4.69 4.23 7.10
CA HIS A 83 -5.43 4.34 5.86
C HIS A 83 -6.92 4.14 6.11
N GLY A 84 -7.76 4.99 5.53
CA GLY A 84 -9.20 4.79 5.45
C GLY A 84 -9.70 5.11 4.04
N GLY A 85 -10.48 4.22 3.44
CA GLY A 85 -10.95 4.34 2.07
C GLY A 85 -12.47 4.28 1.96
N VAL A 86 -13.00 5.04 1.00
CA VAL A 86 -14.38 4.92 0.51
C VAL A 86 -14.32 4.55 -0.96
N ASP A 87 -14.84 3.38 -1.30
CA ASP A 87 -14.90 2.87 -2.67
C ASP A 87 -16.34 2.86 -3.15
N GLN A 88 -16.59 3.50 -4.29
CA GLN A 88 -17.86 3.43 -4.99
C GLN A 88 -17.73 2.51 -6.20
N LEU A 89 -18.38 1.36 -6.14
CA LEU A 89 -18.43 0.38 -7.21
C LEU A 89 -19.64 0.64 -8.08
N ARG A 90 -19.45 0.71 -9.41
CA ARG A 90 -20.53 0.95 -10.36
C ARG A 90 -20.48 -0.01 -11.54
N THR A 91 -21.60 -0.65 -11.83
CA THR A 91 -21.83 -1.37 -13.09
C THR A 91 -22.72 -0.54 -14.01
N SER A 92 -23.20 -1.09 -15.13
CA SER A 92 -24.20 -0.42 -15.96
C SER A 92 -25.55 -0.21 -15.23
N ALA A 93 -25.85 -1.00 -14.19
CA ALA A 93 -27.16 -1.02 -13.54
C ALA A 93 -27.12 -0.72 -12.03
N LEU A 94 -26.04 -1.06 -11.33
CA LEU A 94 -25.96 -1.01 -9.87
C LEU A 94 -24.84 -0.07 -9.40
N LYS A 95 -25.01 0.43 -8.17
CA LYS A 95 -24.06 1.29 -7.48
C LYS A 95 -24.01 0.91 -6.00
N GLU A 96 -22.81 0.75 -5.46
CA GLU A 96 -22.58 0.40 -4.06
C GLU A 96 -21.42 1.22 -3.50
N ASN A 97 -21.48 1.56 -2.21
CA ASN A 97 -20.38 2.23 -1.49
C ASN A 97 -19.86 1.29 -0.41
N ASN A 98 -18.55 1.13 -0.36
CA ASN A 98 -17.83 0.34 0.61
C ASN A 98 -16.86 1.22 1.39
N TYR A 99 -16.60 0.82 2.63
CA TYR A 99 -15.71 1.52 3.55
C TYR A 99 -14.66 0.53 4.05
N ASN A 100 -13.42 0.96 4.09
CA ASN A 100 -12.32 0.16 4.62
C ASN A 100 -11.41 1.02 5.50
N PHE A 101 -10.78 0.38 6.48
CA PHE A 101 -9.79 0.99 7.36
C PHE A 101 -8.68 -0.02 7.62
N SER A 102 -7.43 0.42 7.52
CA SER A 102 -6.29 -0.46 7.71
C SER A 102 -5.06 0.29 8.23
N LEU A 103 -4.15 -0.44 8.86
CA LEU A 103 -2.79 0.04 9.08
C LEU A 103 -2.09 0.17 7.72
N ASP A 104 -1.47 1.32 7.46
CA ASP A 104 -0.75 1.57 6.20
C ASP A 104 0.72 1.16 6.32
N HIS A 105 1.39 1.52 7.41
CA HIS A 105 2.77 1.10 7.68
C HIS A 105 3.20 1.39 9.12
N PHE A 106 4.23 0.70 9.57
CA PHE A 106 5.10 1.13 10.66
C PHE A 106 6.56 0.96 10.24
N ALA A 107 7.38 2.00 10.41
CA ALA A 107 8.78 1.97 10.02
C ALA A 107 9.65 2.82 10.94
N ILE A 108 10.91 2.42 11.04
CA ILE A 108 11.97 3.17 11.71
C ILE A 108 13.09 3.35 10.70
N GLY A 109 13.60 4.57 10.57
CA GLY A 109 14.78 4.93 9.80
C GLY A 109 15.83 5.50 10.73
N PHE A 110 17.10 5.22 10.49
CA PHE A 110 18.16 5.70 11.37
C PHE A 110 19.47 5.94 10.62
N PRO A 111 20.22 7.00 10.96
CA PRO A 111 21.57 7.19 10.48
C PRO A 111 22.51 6.18 11.16
N MET A 112 23.33 5.49 10.37
CA MET A 112 24.38 4.60 10.87
C MET A 112 25.74 5.32 10.87
N SER A 113 25.99 6.16 9.87
CA SER A 113 27.18 7.01 9.77
C SER A 113 26.88 8.25 8.90
N ARG A 114 27.85 9.14 8.69
CA ARG A 114 27.68 10.30 7.79
C ARG A 114 27.35 9.92 6.34
N LYS A 115 27.65 8.68 5.94
CA LYS A 115 27.45 8.16 4.58
C LYS A 115 26.49 6.96 4.54
N MET A 116 26.00 6.50 5.70
CA MET A 116 25.17 5.31 5.81
C MET A 116 23.91 5.59 6.59
N GLY A 117 22.80 5.05 6.11
CA GLY A 117 21.57 4.97 6.88
C GLY A 117 20.88 3.65 6.60
N GLY A 118 19.92 3.32 7.45
CA GLY A 118 19.08 2.16 7.24
C GLY A 118 17.65 2.41 7.68
N SER A 119 16.81 1.44 7.38
CA SER A 119 15.41 1.45 7.77
C SER A 119 14.91 0.03 7.97
N LEU A 120 13.97 -0.16 8.88
CA LEU A 120 13.25 -1.41 9.07
C LEU A 120 11.79 -1.12 9.38
N GLY A 121 10.90 -2.02 9.02
CA GLY A 121 9.48 -1.82 9.26
C GLY A 121 8.61 -2.95 8.78
N ILE A 122 7.30 -2.79 8.97
CA ILE A 122 6.25 -3.69 8.50
C ILE A 122 5.28 -2.89 7.64
N ILE A 123 5.04 -3.36 6.42
CA ILE A 123 4.15 -2.71 5.46
C ILE A 123 3.31 -3.75 4.69
N PRO A 124 2.05 -3.45 4.35
CA PRO A 124 1.28 -4.22 3.38
C PRO A 124 2.00 -4.22 2.02
N PHE A 125 1.96 -5.36 1.34
CA PHE A 125 2.44 -5.52 -0.03
C PHE A 125 1.27 -5.53 -1.01
N SER A 126 0.23 -6.30 -0.69
CA SER A 126 -0.99 -6.38 -1.48
C SER A 126 -2.21 -6.69 -0.60
N THR A 127 -3.38 -6.31 -1.07
CA THR A 127 -4.66 -6.56 -0.38
C THR A 127 -5.62 -7.31 -1.28
N SER A 128 -6.41 -8.21 -0.70
CA SER A 128 -7.51 -8.90 -1.36
C SER A 128 -8.79 -8.62 -0.59
N GLY A 129 -9.79 -8.10 -1.28
CA GLY A 129 -11.01 -7.63 -0.65
C GLY A 129 -12.06 -7.37 -1.70
N TYR A 130 -12.99 -8.30 -1.84
CA TYR A 130 -14.09 -8.18 -2.79
C TYR A 130 -15.27 -9.05 -2.37
N ASN A 131 -16.46 -8.59 -2.70
CA ASN A 131 -17.68 -9.39 -2.61
C ASN A 131 -18.50 -9.11 -3.87
N VAL A 132 -18.40 -10.01 -4.84
CA VAL A 132 -18.99 -9.88 -6.18
C VAL A 132 -20.02 -10.99 -6.37
N GLY A 133 -21.11 -10.73 -7.08
CA GLY A 133 -22.11 -11.76 -7.34
C GLY A 133 -23.14 -11.92 -6.23
N ARG A 134 -23.47 -10.84 -5.51
CA ARG A 134 -24.79 -10.75 -4.87
C ARG A 134 -25.86 -10.51 -5.95
N ASP A 135 -25.98 -11.44 -6.90
CA ASP A 135 -27.08 -11.43 -7.86
C ASP A 135 -28.38 -11.47 -7.03
N THR A 136 -29.19 -10.41 -7.14
CA THR A 136 -30.49 -10.32 -6.48
C THR A 136 -31.52 -11.23 -7.14
N THR A 137 -31.19 -11.80 -8.30
CA THR A 137 -32.07 -12.66 -9.10
C THR A 137 -31.43 -14.02 -9.29
N PHE A 138 -32.11 -15.07 -8.84
CA PHE A 138 -31.72 -16.44 -9.16
C PHE A 138 -31.87 -16.68 -10.66
N LYS A 139 -30.82 -17.19 -11.30
CA LYS A 139 -30.84 -17.54 -12.73
C LYS A 139 -30.96 -19.04 -12.86
N LYS A 140 -31.74 -19.51 -13.84
CA LYS A 140 -31.84 -20.94 -14.12
C LYS A 140 -30.46 -21.47 -14.50
N VAL A 141 -29.86 -22.29 -13.63
CA VAL A 141 -28.56 -22.93 -13.87
C VAL A 141 -28.79 -24.23 -14.65
N ASP A 142 -29.78 -25.01 -14.20
CA ASP A 142 -30.34 -26.16 -14.90
C ASP A 142 -31.80 -26.38 -14.44
N THR A 143 -32.05 -27.35 -13.55
CA THR A 143 -33.40 -27.64 -13.04
C THR A 143 -33.84 -26.62 -11.98
N VAL A 144 -32.91 -26.19 -11.12
CA VAL A 144 -33.13 -25.20 -10.06
C VAL A 144 -32.38 -23.91 -10.39
N ALA A 145 -32.98 -22.77 -10.05
CA ALA A 145 -32.33 -21.48 -10.21
C ALA A 145 -31.27 -21.26 -9.10
N GLY A 146 -30.14 -20.65 -9.43
CA GLY A 146 -29.03 -20.43 -8.51
C GLY A 146 -28.45 -19.02 -8.62
N LYS A 147 -27.66 -18.64 -7.62
CA LYS A 147 -26.85 -17.42 -7.61
C LYS A 147 -25.43 -17.72 -7.12
N ASN A 148 -24.43 -17.06 -7.71
CA ASN A 148 -23.02 -17.27 -7.38
C ASN A 148 -22.44 -16.04 -6.69
N SER A 149 -21.92 -16.20 -5.49
CA SER A 149 -21.19 -15.17 -4.76
C SER A 149 -19.71 -15.52 -4.72
N LEU A 150 -18.87 -14.54 -5.07
CA LEU A 150 -17.43 -14.59 -4.97
C LEU A 150 -17.00 -13.62 -3.88
N PHE A 151 -16.39 -14.15 -2.84
CA PHE A 151 -15.86 -13.39 -1.72
C PHE A 151 -14.36 -13.60 -1.63
N GLY A 152 -13.60 -12.56 -1.36
CA GLY A 152 -12.18 -12.67 -1.09
C GLY A 152 -11.74 -11.70 -0.01
N GLU A 153 -10.86 -12.16 0.87
CA GLU A 153 -10.32 -11.39 1.99
C GLU A 153 -8.84 -11.72 2.23
N GLY A 154 -8.17 -10.84 2.98
CA GLY A 154 -6.78 -10.98 3.38
C GLY A 154 -5.83 -10.13 2.54
N GLY A 155 -4.61 -10.64 2.35
CA GLY A 155 -3.54 -9.92 1.69
C GLY A 155 -2.17 -10.41 2.14
N TYR A 156 -1.13 -9.82 1.55
CA TYR A 156 0.25 -10.08 1.92
C TYR A 156 0.88 -8.82 2.49
N SER A 157 1.68 -9.00 3.52
CA SER A 157 2.49 -7.97 4.17
C SER A 157 3.95 -8.36 4.09
N GLN A 158 4.85 -7.41 4.31
CA GLN A 158 6.26 -7.69 4.45
C GLN A 158 6.83 -6.98 5.67
N VAL A 159 7.74 -7.67 6.37
CA VAL A 159 8.73 -7.02 7.22
C VAL A 159 9.98 -6.80 6.38
N TYR A 160 10.66 -5.69 6.57
CA TYR A 160 11.87 -5.39 5.80
C TYR A 160 12.99 -4.82 6.66
N PHE A 161 14.20 -5.01 6.17
CA PHE A 161 15.39 -4.28 6.59
C PHE A 161 16.10 -3.73 5.37
N GLY A 162 16.61 -2.52 5.50
CA GLY A 162 17.16 -1.73 4.43
C GLY A 162 18.41 -0.98 4.85
N THR A 163 19.37 -0.86 3.93
CA THR A 163 20.58 -0.07 4.14
C THR A 163 20.98 0.66 2.88
N ALA A 164 21.67 1.77 3.05
CA ALA A 164 22.20 2.58 1.96
C ALA A 164 23.58 3.11 2.29
N TYR A 165 24.38 3.29 1.24
CA TYR A 165 25.71 3.87 1.31
C TYR A 165 25.89 4.94 0.23
N GLN A 166 26.46 6.07 0.63
CA GLN A 166 26.94 7.08 -0.30
C GLN A 166 28.30 6.64 -0.88
N LEU A 167 28.25 5.94 -2.02
CA LEU A 167 29.40 5.34 -2.68
C LEU A 167 30.38 6.39 -3.22
N ALA A 168 29.87 7.48 -3.80
CA ALA A 168 30.69 8.59 -4.29
C ALA A 168 30.04 9.94 -3.94
N LYS A 169 30.72 11.06 -4.25
CA LYS A 169 30.16 12.39 -4.02
C LYS A 169 28.81 12.50 -4.75
N ASN A 170 27.74 12.72 -3.98
CA ASN A 170 26.36 12.81 -4.44
C ASN A 170 25.78 11.56 -5.13
N PHE A 171 26.46 10.41 -5.05
CA PHE A 171 25.95 9.15 -5.58
C PHE A 171 25.74 8.16 -4.44
N SER A 172 24.51 7.70 -4.31
CA SER A 172 24.08 6.76 -3.27
C SER A 172 23.45 5.52 -3.86
N VAL A 173 23.73 4.40 -3.22
CA VAL A 173 23.15 3.09 -3.54
C VAL A 173 22.47 2.55 -2.28
N GLY A 174 21.43 1.73 -2.45
CA GLY A 174 20.76 1.10 -1.32
C GLY A 174 20.06 -0.19 -1.71
N VAL A 175 19.80 -1.02 -0.71
CA VAL A 175 19.14 -2.32 -0.85
C VAL A 175 18.14 -2.50 0.29
N ASN A 176 16.97 -3.03 -0.03
CA ASN A 176 15.97 -3.54 0.92
C ASN A 176 15.82 -5.04 0.75
N ILE A 177 15.89 -5.76 1.86
CA ILE A 177 15.55 -7.17 1.97
C ILE A 177 14.25 -7.25 2.77
N GLY A 178 13.20 -7.76 2.14
CA GLY A 178 11.90 -8.00 2.75
C GLY A 178 11.65 -9.48 2.96
N TYR A 179 10.84 -9.83 3.96
CA TYR A 179 10.21 -11.15 4.08
C TYR A 179 8.71 -10.94 3.93
N LEU A 180 8.16 -11.41 2.81
CA LEU A 180 6.74 -11.42 2.50
C LEU A 180 6.07 -12.54 3.29
N PHE A 181 4.90 -12.27 3.85
CA PHE A 181 4.05 -13.24 4.53
C PHE A 181 2.58 -12.81 4.44
N GLY A 182 1.67 -13.77 4.59
CA GLY A 182 0.25 -13.49 4.71
C GLY A 182 -0.59 -14.57 4.03
N ASN A 183 -1.89 -14.29 3.92
CA ASN A 183 -2.85 -15.24 3.39
C ASN A 183 -3.92 -14.50 2.60
N ILE A 184 -4.29 -15.08 1.46
CA ILE A 184 -5.46 -14.67 0.69
C ILE A 184 -6.43 -15.83 0.68
N LYS A 185 -7.66 -15.58 1.16
CA LYS A 185 -8.75 -16.55 1.14
C LYS A 185 -9.75 -16.13 0.07
N ARG A 186 -10.09 -17.07 -0.80
CA ARG A 186 -11.09 -16.90 -1.87
C ARG A 186 -12.19 -17.92 -1.66
N THR A 187 -13.42 -17.43 -1.54
CA THR A 187 -14.61 -18.24 -1.37
C THR A 187 -15.51 -18.05 -2.58
N THR A 188 -15.94 -19.14 -3.21
CA THR A 188 -16.99 -19.13 -4.23
C THR A 188 -18.14 -19.96 -3.71
N SER A 189 -19.30 -19.34 -3.58
CA SER A 189 -20.51 -19.97 -3.06
C SER A 189 -21.61 -19.95 -4.11
N THR A 190 -22.26 -21.08 -4.30
CA THR A 190 -23.46 -21.20 -5.13
C THR A 190 -24.64 -21.48 -4.21
N ILE A 191 -25.62 -20.57 -4.22
CA ILE A 191 -26.85 -20.70 -3.46
C ILE A 191 -27.99 -21.04 -4.43
N LEU A 192 -28.69 -22.13 -4.16
CA LEU A 192 -29.82 -22.61 -4.96
C LEU A 192 -31.13 -22.06 -4.39
N ASN A 193 -32.09 -21.78 -5.27
CA ASN A 193 -33.43 -21.30 -4.94
C ASN A 193 -34.38 -22.47 -4.64
N ASP A 194 -33.94 -23.38 -3.79
CA ASP A 194 -34.72 -24.53 -3.36
C ASP A 194 -34.34 -24.88 -1.91
N PRO A 195 -35.27 -24.80 -0.95
CA PRO A 195 -34.99 -25.09 0.45
C PRO A 195 -34.60 -26.54 0.73
N TYR A 196 -34.87 -27.46 -0.19
CA TYR A 196 -34.49 -28.88 -0.08
C TYR A 196 -33.16 -29.20 -0.76
N SER A 197 -32.56 -28.22 -1.45
CA SER A 197 -31.28 -28.36 -2.12
C SER A 197 -30.11 -27.97 -1.21
N TYR A 198 -28.99 -28.68 -1.36
CA TYR A 198 -27.74 -28.29 -0.71
C TYR A 198 -27.00 -27.24 -1.54
N ASN A 199 -26.62 -26.14 -0.89
CA ASN A 199 -25.74 -25.14 -1.48
C ASN A 199 -24.32 -25.68 -1.52
N SER A 200 -23.47 -25.09 -2.36
CA SER A 200 -22.09 -25.52 -2.50
C SER A 200 -21.13 -24.35 -2.32
N ARG A 201 -20.00 -24.61 -1.67
CA ARG A 201 -18.98 -23.60 -1.41
C ARG A 201 -17.60 -24.19 -1.63
N THR A 202 -16.78 -23.45 -2.37
CA THR A 202 -15.36 -23.70 -2.51
C THR A 202 -14.60 -22.63 -1.76
N THR A 203 -13.70 -23.01 -0.86
CA THR A 203 -12.78 -22.12 -0.15
C THR A 203 -11.35 -22.49 -0.52
N LEU A 204 -10.63 -21.55 -1.14
CA LEU A 204 -9.21 -21.65 -1.44
C LEU A 204 -8.44 -20.65 -0.57
N SER A 205 -7.64 -21.15 0.35
CA SER A 205 -6.74 -20.37 1.20
C SER A 205 -5.32 -20.51 0.66
N THR A 206 -4.69 -19.41 0.27
CA THR A 206 -3.30 -19.40 -0.21
C THR A 206 -2.46 -18.58 0.76
N SER A 207 -1.67 -19.27 1.58
CA SER A 207 -0.63 -18.62 2.37
C SER A 207 0.63 -18.49 1.51
N ALA A 208 1.34 -17.37 1.67
CA ALA A 208 2.57 -17.12 0.94
C ALA A 208 3.68 -16.70 1.91
N SER A 209 4.90 -17.13 1.61
CA SER A 209 6.09 -16.67 2.31
C SER A 209 7.32 -16.68 1.41
N GLY A 210 8.17 -15.68 1.54
CA GLY A 210 9.40 -15.61 0.75
C GLY A 210 10.13 -14.30 0.90
N PHE A 211 11.42 -14.29 0.56
CA PHE A 211 12.21 -13.08 0.56
C PHE A 211 11.90 -12.21 -0.64
N LEU A 212 12.04 -10.89 -0.51
CA LEU A 212 11.96 -9.89 -1.56
C LEU A 212 13.23 -9.06 -1.54
N VAL A 213 13.77 -8.72 -2.72
CA VAL A 213 14.92 -7.83 -2.81
C VAL A 213 14.58 -6.64 -3.69
N LYS A 214 14.83 -5.45 -3.16
CA LYS A 214 14.77 -4.19 -3.89
C LYS A 214 16.10 -3.48 -3.82
N TYR A 215 16.41 -2.75 -4.87
CA TYR A 215 17.63 -1.94 -4.95
C TYR A 215 17.27 -0.53 -5.41
N GLY A 216 18.13 0.41 -5.08
CA GLY A 216 17.93 1.83 -5.35
C GLY A 216 19.24 2.54 -5.64
N LEU A 217 19.17 3.55 -6.49
CA LEU A 217 20.25 4.45 -6.88
C LEU A 217 19.73 5.89 -6.82
N GLN A 218 20.56 6.82 -6.37
CA GLN A 218 20.30 8.25 -6.45
C GLN A 218 21.57 9.01 -6.80
N TYR A 219 21.47 9.92 -7.76
CA TYR A 219 22.52 10.87 -8.11
C TYR A 219 22.00 12.29 -7.98
N SER A 220 22.65 13.09 -7.13
CA SER A 220 22.27 14.49 -6.89
C SER A 220 23.25 15.48 -7.53
N ILE A 221 22.73 16.36 -8.36
CA ILE A 221 23.44 17.55 -8.86
C ILE A 221 23.11 18.68 -7.90
N ILE A 222 24.12 19.36 -7.36
CA ILE A 222 23.95 20.42 -6.35
C ILE A 222 24.59 21.70 -6.89
N PRO A 223 23.86 22.52 -7.69
CA PRO A 223 24.40 23.77 -8.22
C PRO A 223 24.65 24.83 -7.14
N SER A 224 23.89 24.80 -6.04
CA SER A 224 24.06 25.71 -4.90
C SER A 224 23.55 25.05 -3.62
N ALA A 225 23.81 25.68 -2.46
CA ALA A 225 23.29 25.20 -1.17
C ALA A 225 21.75 25.13 -1.14
N GLU A 226 21.07 25.95 -1.94
CA GLU A 226 19.60 26.01 -1.99
C GLU A 226 18.99 25.10 -3.05
N LYS A 227 19.73 24.69 -4.08
CA LYS A 227 19.18 23.96 -5.24
C LYS A 227 19.83 22.59 -5.36
N ARG A 228 19.00 21.56 -5.46
CA ARG A 228 19.42 20.17 -5.69
C ARG A 228 18.52 19.54 -6.73
N TRP A 229 19.11 18.89 -7.71
CA TRP A 229 18.40 18.06 -8.68
C TRP A 229 18.80 16.62 -8.43
N THR A 230 17.85 15.70 -8.34
CA THR A 230 18.14 14.30 -8.06
C THR A 230 17.54 13.43 -9.15
N ILE A 231 18.39 12.66 -9.81
CA ILE A 231 17.99 11.55 -10.67
C ILE A 231 17.97 10.31 -9.78
N GLY A 232 16.87 9.58 -9.79
CA GLY A 232 16.72 8.40 -8.98
C GLY A 232 16.24 7.22 -9.81
N TYR A 233 16.66 6.03 -9.40
CA TYR A 233 16.23 4.77 -9.98
C TYR A 233 16.04 3.76 -8.87
N PHE A 234 14.99 2.95 -8.94
CA PHE A 234 14.84 1.79 -8.06
C PHE A 234 14.14 0.66 -8.79
N GLY A 235 14.32 -0.56 -8.28
CA GLY A 235 13.69 -1.73 -8.86
C GLY A 235 13.63 -2.90 -7.90
N SER A 236 12.92 -3.95 -8.33
CA SER A 236 12.83 -5.23 -7.66
C SER A 236 13.40 -6.34 -8.54
N VAL A 237 13.92 -7.37 -7.91
CA VAL A 237 14.36 -8.59 -8.62
C VAL A 237 13.17 -9.53 -8.83
N LYS A 238 13.21 -10.30 -9.92
CA LYS A 238 12.28 -11.40 -10.15
C LYS A 238 12.44 -12.40 -9.00
N THR A 239 11.35 -12.69 -8.29
CA THR A 239 11.43 -13.48 -7.06
C THR A 239 10.38 -14.56 -7.03
N LYS A 240 10.80 -15.80 -6.74
CA LYS A 240 9.89 -16.91 -6.44
C LYS A 240 9.48 -16.83 -4.97
N VAL A 241 8.18 -16.86 -4.72
CA VAL A 241 7.58 -16.88 -3.38
C VAL A 241 6.89 -18.22 -3.20
N ASN A 242 7.20 -18.92 -2.12
CA ASN A 242 6.59 -20.20 -1.80
C ASN A 242 5.17 -20.00 -1.28
N THR A 243 4.27 -20.91 -1.64
CA THR A 243 2.89 -20.91 -1.16
C THR A 243 2.53 -22.25 -0.55
N LYS A 244 1.58 -22.22 0.40
CA LYS A 244 0.84 -23.39 0.84
C LYS A 244 -0.64 -23.13 0.61
N GLN A 245 -1.28 -24.02 -0.13
CA GLN A 245 -2.67 -23.90 -0.53
C GLN A 245 -3.53 -24.94 0.18
N SER A 246 -4.55 -24.48 0.89
CA SER A 246 -5.60 -25.35 1.44
C SER A 246 -6.90 -25.10 0.69
N TYR A 247 -7.52 -26.18 0.26
CA TYR A 247 -8.74 -26.18 -0.55
C TYR A 247 -9.80 -27.01 0.16
N VAL A 248 -10.99 -26.45 0.28
CA VAL A 248 -12.17 -27.13 0.80
C VAL A 248 -13.32 -26.92 -0.16
N PHE A 249 -13.94 -28.01 -0.59
CA PHE A 249 -15.22 -27.98 -1.30
C PHE A 249 -16.26 -28.66 -0.43
N ASP A 250 -17.20 -27.88 0.07
CA ASP A 250 -18.23 -28.33 1.00
C ASP A 250 -19.65 -28.01 0.51
N ARG A 251 -20.60 -28.82 0.98
CA ARG A 251 -22.03 -28.56 0.86
C ARG A 251 -22.56 -27.99 2.16
N TYR A 252 -23.50 -27.06 2.06
CA TYR A 252 -24.06 -26.41 3.25
C TYR A 252 -25.54 -26.06 3.07
N LEU A 253 -26.25 -25.99 4.19
CA LEU A 253 -27.60 -25.43 4.27
C LEU A 253 -27.53 -23.99 4.76
N VAL A 254 -28.47 -23.17 4.30
CA VAL A 254 -28.70 -21.83 4.84
C VAL A 254 -30.04 -21.82 5.53
N SER A 255 -30.05 -21.51 6.82
CA SER A 255 -31.29 -21.32 7.58
C SER A 255 -32.11 -20.19 6.96
N THR A 256 -33.37 -20.45 6.62
CA THR A 256 -34.29 -19.45 6.05
C THR A 256 -34.73 -18.41 7.07
N SER A 257 -34.63 -18.71 8.37
CA SER A 257 -35.06 -17.82 9.47
C SER A 257 -33.93 -16.96 10.03
N THR A 258 -32.71 -17.51 10.15
CA THR A 258 -31.56 -16.82 10.77
C THR A 258 -30.46 -16.44 9.77
N GLY A 259 -30.45 -17.04 8.58
CA GLY A 259 -29.35 -16.89 7.62
C GLY A 259 -28.09 -17.67 7.96
N ASP A 260 -28.12 -18.48 9.02
CA ASP A 260 -26.98 -19.27 9.47
C ASP A 260 -26.58 -20.33 8.45
N ILE A 261 -25.26 -20.54 8.33
CA ILE A 261 -24.68 -21.54 7.44
C ILE A 261 -24.33 -22.78 8.26
N THR A 262 -24.94 -23.92 7.90
CA THR A 262 -24.62 -25.22 8.49
C THR A 262 -23.92 -26.10 7.45
N PRO A 263 -22.62 -26.40 7.62
CA PRO A 263 -21.92 -27.37 6.78
C PRO A 263 -22.58 -28.75 6.91
N VAL A 264 -22.76 -29.44 5.79
CA VAL A 264 -23.37 -30.78 5.73
C VAL A 264 -22.34 -31.83 5.41
N ASP A 265 -21.51 -31.58 4.41
CA ASP A 265 -20.59 -32.59 3.86
C ASP A 265 -19.37 -31.92 3.19
N THR A 266 -18.23 -32.59 3.23
CA THR A 266 -16.98 -32.14 2.57
C THR A 266 -16.67 -33.06 1.40
N ILE A 267 -16.85 -32.57 0.17
CA ILE A 267 -16.68 -33.35 -1.07
C ILE A 267 -15.20 -33.49 -1.43
N ALA A 268 -14.41 -32.44 -1.24
CA ALA A 268 -12.98 -32.46 -1.50
C ALA A 268 -12.22 -31.59 -0.51
N TYR A 269 -11.07 -32.10 -0.08
CA TYR A 269 -10.21 -31.46 0.88
C TYR A 269 -8.75 -31.68 0.49
N SER A 270 -7.97 -30.61 0.48
CA SER A 270 -6.52 -30.70 0.49
C SER A 270 -5.97 -29.63 1.43
N ASN A 271 -4.90 -29.95 2.14
CA ASN A 271 -4.32 -29.05 3.11
C ASN A 271 -2.84 -28.84 2.81
N ASP A 272 -2.42 -27.58 2.88
CA ASP A 272 -1.02 -27.18 2.79
C ASP A 272 -0.29 -27.74 1.56
N VAL A 273 -0.99 -27.83 0.41
CA VAL A 273 -0.38 -28.22 -0.86
C VAL A 273 0.67 -27.19 -1.25
N GLU A 274 1.90 -27.65 -1.42
CA GLU A 274 3.02 -26.77 -1.75
C GLU A 274 2.89 -26.22 -3.17
N GLY A 275 3.19 -24.94 -3.30
CA GLY A 275 3.15 -24.23 -4.55
C GLY A 275 4.10 -23.04 -4.55
N ASN A 276 3.98 -22.19 -5.57
CA ASN A 276 4.68 -20.92 -5.63
C ASN A 276 4.02 -19.95 -6.60
N PHE A 277 4.29 -18.67 -6.43
CA PHE A 277 4.16 -17.69 -7.50
C PHE A 277 5.48 -16.96 -7.74
N VAL A 278 5.62 -16.39 -8.92
CA VAL A 278 6.79 -15.60 -9.31
C VAL A 278 6.37 -14.15 -9.42
N LEU A 279 6.94 -13.29 -8.58
CA LEU A 279 6.79 -11.85 -8.70
C LEU A 279 7.73 -11.30 -9.80
N PRO A 280 7.24 -10.39 -10.65
CA PRO A 280 8.01 -9.85 -11.76
C PRO A 280 9.06 -8.84 -11.30
N THR A 281 10.00 -8.52 -12.19
CA THR A 281 10.86 -7.34 -12.03
C THR A 281 10.06 -6.05 -12.18
N SER A 282 10.34 -5.07 -11.33
CA SER A 282 9.88 -3.67 -11.49
C SER A 282 11.06 -2.73 -11.66
N HIS A 283 10.87 -1.67 -12.44
CA HIS A 283 11.83 -0.60 -12.64
C HIS A 283 11.11 0.75 -12.60
N THR A 284 11.67 1.69 -11.85
CA THR A 284 11.20 3.06 -11.80
C THR A 284 12.38 3.99 -12.00
N LEU A 285 12.24 4.94 -12.93
CA LEU A 285 13.16 6.06 -13.14
C LEU A 285 12.45 7.36 -12.79
N GLY A 286 13.12 8.30 -12.15
CA GLY A 286 12.51 9.60 -11.90
C GLY A 286 13.51 10.72 -11.66
N PHE A 287 12.97 11.93 -11.67
CA PHE A 287 13.70 13.17 -11.48
C PHE A 287 12.99 14.03 -10.43
N THR A 288 13.77 14.71 -9.59
CA THR A 288 13.24 15.63 -8.59
C THR A 288 14.09 16.88 -8.50
N PHE A 289 13.44 18.04 -8.66
CA PHE A 289 13.96 19.35 -8.31
C PHE A 289 13.62 19.66 -6.85
N ASN A 290 14.62 20.09 -6.08
CA ASN A 290 14.46 20.51 -4.70
C ASN A 290 15.11 21.89 -4.51
N LYS A 291 14.28 22.89 -4.22
CA LYS A 291 14.68 24.16 -3.62
C LYS A 291 14.49 24.04 -2.10
N ALA A 292 15.61 24.06 -1.38
CA ALA A 292 15.68 23.85 0.06
C ALA A 292 14.60 24.64 0.80
N ASN A 293 13.87 23.94 1.68
CA ASN A 293 12.83 24.50 2.54
C ASN A 293 11.67 25.23 1.84
N LYS A 294 11.53 25.10 0.51
CA LYS A 294 10.53 25.86 -0.25
C LYS A 294 9.76 25.04 -1.26
N LEU A 295 10.42 24.32 -2.16
CA LEU A 295 9.76 23.60 -3.24
C LEU A 295 10.45 22.29 -3.53
N ILE A 296 9.70 21.20 -3.59
CA ILE A 296 10.12 19.94 -4.18
C ILE A 296 9.14 19.63 -5.29
N ALA A 297 9.62 19.29 -6.48
CA ALA A 297 8.77 18.89 -7.61
C ALA A 297 9.47 17.80 -8.41
N GLY A 298 8.72 16.83 -8.92
CA GLY A 298 9.32 15.72 -9.64
C GLY A 298 8.32 14.85 -10.37
N PHE A 299 8.87 13.87 -11.07
CA PHE A 299 8.13 12.84 -11.76
C PHE A 299 8.84 11.50 -11.71
N ASP A 300 8.06 10.43 -11.77
CA ASP A 300 8.53 9.05 -11.91
C ASP A 300 7.84 8.39 -13.12
N ILE A 301 8.55 7.47 -13.76
CA ILE A 301 8.07 6.58 -14.82
C ILE A 301 8.28 5.15 -14.33
N ASP A 302 7.21 4.36 -14.36
CA ASP A 302 7.17 3.00 -13.83
C ASP A 302 7.00 1.98 -14.97
N TYR A 303 7.73 0.87 -14.86
CA TYR A 303 7.59 -0.31 -15.71
C TYR A 303 7.68 -1.57 -14.86
N GLN A 304 6.67 -2.44 -14.96
CA GLN A 304 6.69 -3.75 -14.28
C GLN A 304 6.33 -4.86 -15.26
N LYS A 305 7.19 -5.88 -15.31
CA LYS A 305 7.11 -6.94 -16.31
C LYS A 305 6.19 -8.08 -15.90
N TRP A 306 4.91 -7.79 -15.67
CA TRP A 306 3.91 -8.74 -15.17
C TRP A 306 3.65 -9.94 -16.10
N THR A 307 4.09 -9.89 -17.35
CA THR A 307 4.19 -11.07 -18.22
C THR A 307 5.08 -12.18 -17.63
N GLN A 308 5.98 -11.87 -16.69
CA GLN A 308 6.80 -12.85 -15.96
C GLN A 308 6.05 -13.54 -14.81
N TYR A 309 4.84 -13.06 -14.45
CA TYR A 309 4.09 -13.61 -13.34
C TYR A 309 3.56 -15.01 -13.67
N THR A 310 3.87 -15.97 -12.80
CA THR A 310 3.39 -17.34 -12.90
C THR A 310 2.87 -17.81 -11.56
N GLU A 311 1.82 -18.63 -11.56
CA GLU A 311 1.32 -19.37 -10.39
C GLU A 311 1.51 -20.86 -10.66
N ASN A 312 2.25 -21.55 -9.81
CA ASN A 312 2.58 -22.97 -9.94
C ASN A 312 3.12 -23.33 -11.35
N GLY A 313 3.96 -22.45 -11.91
CA GLY A 313 4.55 -22.60 -13.25
C GLY A 313 3.63 -22.20 -14.42
N GLN A 314 2.36 -21.86 -14.16
CA GLN A 314 1.39 -21.48 -15.18
C GLN A 314 1.32 -19.95 -15.32
N SER A 315 1.36 -19.45 -16.56
CA SER A 315 1.17 -18.02 -16.85
C SER A 315 -0.29 -17.61 -16.68
N ARG A 316 -0.54 -16.38 -16.21
CA ARG A 316 -1.89 -15.85 -15.93
C ARG A 316 -2.40 -14.85 -16.99
N ASN A 317 -1.78 -14.81 -18.17
CA ASN A 317 -2.13 -13.89 -19.27
C ASN A 317 -2.15 -12.40 -18.86
N PHE A 318 -1.28 -12.01 -17.93
CA PHE A 318 -1.11 -10.62 -17.56
C PHE A 318 -0.30 -9.84 -18.61
N LYS A 319 -0.58 -8.54 -18.73
CA LYS A 319 0.19 -7.60 -19.53
C LYS A 319 1.20 -6.87 -18.66
N ASP A 320 2.22 -6.30 -19.27
CA ASP A 320 3.15 -5.42 -18.55
C ASP A 320 2.44 -4.13 -18.09
N MET A 321 2.81 -3.67 -16.90
CA MET A 321 2.26 -2.48 -16.26
C MET A 321 3.16 -1.27 -16.53
N TYR A 322 2.53 -0.14 -16.82
CA TYR A 322 3.19 1.14 -17.05
C TYR A 322 2.56 2.23 -16.17
N GLY A 323 3.37 3.12 -15.64
CA GLY A 323 2.91 4.22 -14.80
C GLY A 323 3.65 5.52 -15.04
N VAL A 324 2.95 6.63 -14.84
CA VAL A 324 3.53 7.96 -14.76
C VAL A 324 2.99 8.64 -13.52
N ARG A 325 3.90 9.23 -12.75
CA ARG A 325 3.59 9.94 -11.50
C ARG A 325 4.19 11.32 -11.52
N LEU A 326 3.42 12.32 -11.09
CA LEU A 326 3.84 13.71 -10.96
C LEU A 326 3.54 14.18 -9.55
N GLY A 327 4.42 14.98 -8.97
CA GLY A 327 4.25 15.44 -7.59
C GLY A 327 4.98 16.73 -7.28
N ALA A 328 4.40 17.53 -6.40
CA ALA A 328 5.02 18.73 -5.86
C ALA A 328 4.67 18.92 -4.37
N GLN A 329 5.61 19.53 -3.65
CA GLN A 329 5.49 19.97 -2.27
C GLN A 329 5.97 21.41 -2.18
N TYR A 330 5.17 22.29 -1.59
CA TYR A 330 5.47 23.70 -1.39
C TYR A 330 5.34 24.06 0.09
N THR A 331 6.37 24.73 0.61
CA THR A 331 6.39 25.28 1.97
C THR A 331 6.64 26.79 1.86
N PRO A 332 5.68 27.66 2.23
CA PRO A 332 5.84 29.10 2.06
C PRO A 332 7.07 29.68 2.78
N ASP A 333 7.19 29.37 4.08
CA ASP A 333 8.30 29.75 4.95
C ASP A 333 8.33 28.85 6.20
N ILE A 334 9.27 27.90 6.20
CA ILE A 334 9.45 26.92 7.28
C ILE A 334 9.85 27.57 8.62
N TYR A 335 10.44 28.78 8.58
CA TYR A 335 10.94 29.48 9.76
C TYR A 335 9.99 30.57 10.26
N SER A 336 8.79 30.66 9.67
CA SER A 336 7.84 31.71 10.03
C SER A 336 7.47 31.68 11.51
N VAL A 337 7.78 32.78 12.21
CA VAL A 337 7.35 33.01 13.59
C VAL A 337 5.95 33.63 13.68
N SER A 338 5.49 34.27 12.59
CA SER A 338 4.23 35.02 12.57
C SER A 338 3.01 34.20 12.16
N SER A 339 3.18 33.10 11.42
CA SER A 339 2.06 32.30 10.95
C SER A 339 2.40 30.81 10.87
N TYR A 340 1.58 29.98 11.53
CA TYR A 340 1.67 28.53 11.41
C TYR A 340 1.43 28.03 9.98
N MET A 341 0.50 28.65 9.25
CA MET A 341 0.14 28.26 7.88
C MET A 341 1.32 28.38 6.91
N LYS A 342 2.23 29.33 7.15
CA LYS A 342 3.45 29.48 6.34
C LYS A 342 4.44 28.31 6.53
N ARG A 343 4.37 27.60 7.66
CA ARG A 343 5.22 26.44 7.96
C ARG A 343 4.66 25.12 7.45
N ILE A 344 3.39 25.09 7.01
CA ILE A 344 2.75 23.88 6.51
C ILE A 344 3.38 23.47 5.17
N GLU A 345 3.60 22.16 5.01
CA GLU A 345 4.02 21.56 3.75
C GLU A 345 2.77 21.21 2.92
N TYR A 346 2.47 21.96 1.88
CA TYR A 346 1.35 21.67 0.98
C TYR A 346 1.81 20.76 -0.15
N ARG A 347 1.09 19.67 -0.42
CA ARG A 347 1.46 18.66 -1.40
C ARG A 347 0.32 18.43 -2.39
N ALA A 348 0.68 18.22 -3.65
CA ALA A 348 -0.23 17.81 -4.69
C ALA A 348 0.46 16.83 -5.64
N GLY A 349 -0.31 15.96 -6.26
CA GLY A 349 0.22 15.03 -7.25
C GLY A 349 -0.85 14.36 -8.09
N PHE A 350 -0.37 13.67 -9.12
CA PHE A 350 -1.16 13.00 -10.11
C PHE A 350 -0.51 11.66 -10.46
N ASN A 351 -1.32 10.63 -10.58
CA ASN A 351 -0.90 9.30 -10.98
C ASN A 351 -1.74 8.83 -12.16
N TYR A 352 -1.09 8.15 -13.11
CA TYR A 352 -1.75 7.37 -14.14
C TYR A 352 -1.06 6.02 -14.28
N TYR A 353 -1.83 4.94 -14.23
CA TYR A 353 -1.35 3.58 -14.40
C TYR A 353 -2.19 2.83 -15.43
N LYS A 354 -1.48 2.17 -16.34
CA LYS A 354 -2.01 1.06 -17.13
C LYS A 354 -1.72 -0.22 -16.36
N SER A 355 -2.76 -0.84 -15.78
CA SER A 355 -2.61 -2.06 -14.97
C SER A 355 -2.14 -3.25 -15.80
N TYR A 356 -1.63 -4.26 -15.11
CA TYR A 356 -1.32 -5.56 -15.69
C TYR A 356 -2.57 -6.39 -16.08
N LEU A 357 -3.75 -5.96 -15.63
CA LEU A 357 -5.02 -6.63 -15.92
C LEU A 357 -5.57 -6.22 -17.30
N ASN A 358 -5.79 -7.24 -18.14
CA ASN A 358 -6.65 -7.14 -19.32
C ASN A 358 -7.81 -8.12 -19.15
N LEU A 359 -9.03 -7.59 -19.03
CA LEU A 359 -10.22 -8.38 -18.77
C LEU A 359 -11.22 -8.16 -19.91
N ARG A 360 -11.69 -9.26 -20.51
CA ARG A 360 -12.66 -9.23 -21.63
C ARG A 360 -12.24 -8.28 -22.76
N GLY A 361 -10.95 -8.26 -23.09
CA GLY A 361 -10.36 -7.41 -24.13
C GLY A 361 -10.08 -5.96 -23.72
N HIS A 362 -10.44 -5.53 -22.50
CA HIS A 362 -10.21 -4.16 -22.03
C HIS A 362 -9.08 -4.07 -21.00
N ASP A 363 -8.20 -3.09 -21.18
CA ASP A 363 -7.18 -2.75 -20.20
C ASP A 363 -7.82 -2.03 -19.01
N ILE A 364 -7.44 -2.41 -17.79
CA ILE A 364 -7.90 -1.76 -16.56
C ILE A 364 -6.94 -0.63 -16.23
N ASN A 365 -7.37 0.61 -16.50
CA ASN A 365 -6.56 1.79 -16.21
C ASN A 365 -6.96 2.40 -14.86
N GLU A 366 -6.01 3.06 -14.23
CA GLU A 366 -6.18 3.79 -12.99
C GLU A 366 -5.63 5.21 -13.14
N MET A 367 -6.37 6.17 -12.61
CA MET A 367 -5.96 7.57 -12.59
C MET A 367 -6.43 8.20 -11.30
N ASP A 368 -5.53 8.92 -10.63
CA ASP A 368 -5.86 9.57 -9.37
C ASP A 368 -5.07 10.86 -9.14
N LEU A 369 -5.67 11.71 -8.31
CA LEU A 369 -5.12 12.95 -7.80
C LEU A 369 -4.90 12.80 -6.31
N THR A 370 -3.78 13.31 -5.83
CA THR A 370 -3.45 13.34 -4.40
C THR A 370 -3.28 14.77 -3.95
N LEU A 371 -3.82 15.10 -2.79
CA LEU A 371 -3.53 16.33 -2.06
C LEU A 371 -3.06 15.97 -0.66
N GLY A 372 -2.16 16.75 -0.08
CA GLY A 372 -1.71 16.50 1.27
C GLY A 372 -1.18 17.72 1.99
N VAL A 373 -1.16 17.64 3.31
CA VAL A 373 -0.54 18.62 4.18
C VAL A 373 0.37 17.93 5.20
N GLY A 374 1.58 18.43 5.37
CA GLY A 374 2.46 18.13 6.49
C GLY A 374 2.37 19.24 7.51
N LEU A 375 1.83 18.94 8.69
CA LEU A 375 1.62 19.86 9.80
C LEU A 375 2.80 19.72 10.77
N PRO A 376 3.74 20.68 10.81
CA PRO A 376 4.87 20.59 11.71
C PRO A 376 4.41 20.58 13.16
N MET A 377 4.97 19.67 13.95
CA MET A 377 4.70 19.59 15.39
C MET A 377 5.67 20.50 16.15
N SER A 378 5.18 21.19 17.19
CA SER A 378 5.97 22.15 17.97
C SER A 378 7.16 21.49 18.67
N SER A 379 8.33 22.14 18.63
CA SER A 379 9.57 21.69 19.28
C SER A 379 9.46 21.61 20.81
N GLN A 380 8.53 22.37 21.42
CA GLN A 380 8.23 22.31 22.86
C GLN A 380 7.61 20.97 23.28
N PHE A 381 6.91 20.28 22.37
CA PHE A 381 6.29 18.99 22.65
C PHE A 381 7.33 17.85 22.79
N PHE A 382 8.52 18.04 22.20
CA PHE A 382 9.65 17.08 22.19
C PHE A 382 10.94 17.65 22.84
N GLY A 383 10.83 18.70 23.65
CA GLY A 383 11.89 19.12 24.58
C GLY A 383 13.06 19.93 24.00
N GLY A 384 12.88 20.68 22.90
CA GLY A 384 13.98 21.47 22.31
C GLY A 384 13.58 22.79 21.63
N LEU A 385 14.60 23.60 21.33
CA LEU A 385 14.52 24.88 20.58
C LEU A 385 14.69 24.71 19.05
N LEU A 386 14.90 23.48 18.56
CA LEU A 386 15.24 23.21 17.16
C LEU A 386 14.10 22.49 16.42
N TYR A 387 13.91 22.82 15.14
CA TYR A 387 13.02 22.11 14.22
C TYR A 387 13.50 20.66 14.07
N THR A 388 12.70 19.70 14.54
CA THR A 388 13.05 18.27 14.49
C THR A 388 12.67 17.64 13.16
N GLY A 389 11.77 18.26 12.38
CA GLY A 389 11.13 17.63 11.22
C GLY A 389 9.97 16.72 11.61
N SER A 390 9.58 16.65 12.89
CA SER A 390 8.40 15.89 13.31
C SER A 390 7.12 16.56 12.80
N LYS A 391 6.22 15.77 12.21
CA LYS A 391 5.01 16.27 11.56
C LYS A 391 3.86 15.27 11.60
N LEU A 392 2.65 15.82 11.68
CA LEU A 392 1.41 15.11 11.38
C LEU A 392 1.10 15.30 9.90
N ASN A 393 0.99 14.22 9.15
CA ASN A 393 0.67 14.25 7.74
C ASN A 393 -0.79 13.85 7.52
N LEU A 394 -1.49 14.62 6.71
CA LEU A 394 -2.82 14.29 6.21
C LEU A 394 -2.73 14.24 4.68
N GLY A 395 -3.21 13.17 4.09
CA GLY A 395 -3.26 13.00 2.63
C GLY A 395 -4.65 12.54 2.22
N VAL A 396 -5.12 13.04 1.09
CA VAL A 396 -6.34 12.57 0.44
C VAL A 396 -6.01 12.18 -1.00
N GLN A 397 -6.58 11.08 -1.46
CA GLN A 397 -6.41 10.56 -2.80
C GLN A 397 -7.79 10.31 -3.41
N PHE A 398 -8.04 10.85 -4.59
CA PHE A 398 -9.29 10.66 -5.31
C PHE A 398 -9.00 10.14 -6.70
N GLY A 399 -9.61 9.02 -7.06
CA GLY A 399 -9.27 8.37 -8.31
C GLY A 399 -10.39 7.52 -8.88
N THR A 400 -10.11 6.99 -10.06
CA THR A 400 -10.98 6.04 -10.74
C THR A 400 -10.17 4.89 -11.28
N ARG A 401 -10.72 3.68 -11.20
CA ARG A 401 -10.13 2.47 -11.75
C ARG A 401 -11.15 1.69 -12.56
N GLY A 402 -10.71 1.16 -13.71
CA GLY A 402 -11.52 0.28 -14.55
C GLY A 402 -12.61 0.98 -15.37
N THR A 403 -13.52 0.17 -15.92
CA THR A 403 -14.54 0.61 -16.88
C THR A 403 -15.87 -0.11 -16.62
N THR A 404 -16.98 0.45 -17.12
CA THR A 404 -18.30 -0.22 -17.14
C THR A 404 -18.56 -1.03 -18.41
N SER A 405 -17.69 -0.93 -19.42
CA SER A 405 -17.83 -1.64 -20.69
C SER A 405 -17.74 -3.16 -20.52
N ASN A 406 -18.42 -3.93 -21.37
CA ASN A 406 -18.43 -5.40 -21.36
C ASN A 406 -18.74 -6.02 -19.99
N GLY A 407 -19.62 -5.39 -19.21
CA GLY A 407 -20.05 -5.86 -17.89
C GLY A 407 -18.94 -5.84 -16.84
N LEU A 408 -17.94 -4.97 -17.00
CA LEU A 408 -16.90 -4.70 -16.00
C LEU A 408 -17.40 -3.67 -14.96
N VAL A 409 -16.65 -3.54 -13.87
CA VAL A 409 -16.98 -2.64 -12.75
C VAL A 409 -16.09 -1.41 -12.81
N LYS A 410 -16.67 -0.21 -12.79
CA LYS A 410 -15.90 1.02 -12.60
C LYS A 410 -15.87 1.39 -11.13
N GLU A 411 -14.68 1.62 -10.61
CA GLU A 411 -14.45 2.06 -9.24
C GLU A 411 -14.18 3.57 -9.23
N ARG A 412 -14.75 4.26 -8.25
CA ARG A 412 -14.34 5.61 -7.86
C ARG A 412 -13.98 5.53 -6.38
N TYR A 413 -12.79 5.96 -6.02
CA TYR A 413 -12.31 5.83 -4.65
C TYR A 413 -11.86 7.16 -4.09
N ALA A 414 -12.00 7.30 -2.77
CA ALA A 414 -11.51 8.39 -1.97
C ALA A 414 -10.77 7.81 -0.76
N ASN A 415 -9.46 7.95 -0.71
CA ASN A 415 -8.63 7.44 0.38
C ASN A 415 -8.13 8.60 1.24
N LEU A 416 -8.17 8.43 2.55
CA LEU A 416 -7.59 9.29 3.56
C LEU A 416 -6.39 8.58 4.17
N TYR A 417 -5.27 9.30 4.24
CA TYR A 417 -4.03 8.84 4.84
C TYR A 417 -3.68 9.75 6.02
N LEU A 418 -3.42 9.14 7.17
CA LEU A 418 -2.92 9.82 8.36
C LEU A 418 -1.53 9.26 8.68
N GLY A 419 -0.51 10.11 8.68
CA GLY A 419 0.88 9.70 8.91
C GLY A 419 1.53 10.46 10.04
N PHE A 420 2.16 9.78 10.98
CA PHE A 420 2.92 10.39 12.06
C PHE A 420 4.40 10.20 11.79
N THR A 421 5.09 11.26 11.39
CA THR A 421 6.54 11.24 11.18
C THR A 421 7.20 11.89 12.40
N LEU A 422 7.92 11.11 13.20
CA LEU A 422 8.57 11.55 14.42
C LEU A 422 10.09 11.46 14.25
N ASN A 423 10.78 12.57 14.45
CA ASN A 423 12.23 12.64 14.30
C ASN A 423 12.89 12.95 15.65
N ASP A 424 13.91 12.18 16.00
CA ASP A 424 14.68 12.38 17.24
C ASP A 424 16.14 11.93 17.08
N ARG A 425 17.04 12.48 17.90
CA ARG A 425 18.47 12.13 17.89
C ARG A 425 18.73 10.97 18.84
N TRP A 426 18.79 9.76 18.31
CA TRP A 426 19.21 8.60 19.08
C TRP A 426 20.74 8.43 18.99
N PHE A 427 21.33 7.69 19.93
CA PHE A 427 22.75 7.30 19.93
C PHE A 427 23.77 8.43 20.17
N ILE A 428 23.39 9.50 20.89
CA ILE A 428 24.36 10.47 21.41
C ILE A 428 25.13 9.80 22.55
N LYS A 429 26.43 9.52 22.36
CA LYS A 429 27.33 9.16 23.46
C LYS A 429 27.40 10.36 24.41
N ARG A 430 26.72 10.26 25.55
CA ARG A 430 26.87 11.25 26.62
C ARG A 430 28.29 11.12 27.17
N LYS A 431 29.07 12.20 27.08
CA LYS A 431 30.26 12.33 27.91
C LYS A 431 29.75 12.65 29.31
N PHE A 432 29.99 11.75 30.26
CA PHE A 432 29.95 12.09 31.66
C PHE A 432 31.32 12.68 31.99
N ASP A 433 31.35 13.89 32.55
CA ASP A 433 32.55 14.49 33.13
C ASP A 433 32.78 13.95 34.54
#